data_AF-A0A3B0QC21-F1
#
_entry.id   AF-A0A3B0QC21-F1
#
_cell.length_a   1.000
_cell.length_b   1.000
_cell.length_c   1.000
_cell.angle_alpha   90.00
_cell.angle_beta   90.00
_cell.angle_gamma   90.00
#
_symmetry.space_group_name_H-M   'P 1'
#
loop_
_entity.id
_entity.type
_entity.pdbx_description
1 polymer ?
#
loop_
_entity_poly.entity_id
_entity_poly.type
_entity_poly.pdbx_seq_one_letter_code
_entity_poly.pdbx_strand_id
1 'polypeptide(L)'
;MKDSFLNILQFEGKKEYFQVILKELANSEKNGKAVFPHQMDLFRPFEYFQVKDTKLIILGQDPYPQINIADGLAFSTGHIKTPASLKNIFREIQKDFPKTTFKTNSLQKW
;
A
#
# COMPACT_ATOMS: atom_id res chain seq x y z
N MET A 1 3.00 11.14 7.26
CA MET A 1 2.42 10.19 8.24
C MET A 1 1.61 10.92 9.30
N LYS A 2 0.49 10.36 9.73
CA LYS A 2 -0.38 10.89 10.80
C LYS A 2 0.15 10.54 12.20
N ASP A 3 -0.12 11.40 13.19
CA ASP A 3 0.51 11.35 14.53
C ASP A 3 0.40 9.99 15.24
N SER A 4 -0.77 9.34 15.16
CA SER A 4 -0.97 8.03 15.81
C SER A 4 -0.01 6.95 15.31
N PHE A 5 0.31 6.95 14.01
CA PHE A 5 1.23 6.00 13.41
C PHE A 5 2.69 6.43 13.52
N LEU A 6 2.97 7.74 13.57
CA LEU A 6 4.32 8.24 13.75
C LEU A 6 4.93 7.71 15.06
N ASN A 7 4.18 7.78 16.16
CA ASN A 7 4.63 7.27 17.46
C ASN A 7 4.89 5.76 17.44
N ILE A 8 4.01 4.99 16.80
CA ILE A 8 4.17 3.53 16.66
C ILE A 8 5.44 3.22 15.87
N LEU A 9 5.63 3.88 14.72
CA LEU A 9 6.79 3.66 13.87
C LEU A 9 8.10 4.12 14.55
N GLN A 10 8.08 5.18 15.36
CA GLN A 10 9.24 5.60 16.14
C GLN A 10 9.65 4.57 17.20
N PHE A 11 8.69 3.84 17.77
CA PHE A 11 8.97 2.80 18.76
C PHE A 11 9.36 1.48 18.09
N GLU A 12 8.54 0.95 17.18
CA GLU A 12 8.81 -0.29 16.45
C GLU A 12 10.06 -0.16 15.58
N GLY A 13 10.25 1.00 14.95
CA GLY A 13 11.40 1.28 14.11
C GLY A 13 12.73 1.18 14.83
N LYS A 14 12.79 1.38 16.16
CA LYS A 14 14.04 1.24 16.93
C LYS A 14 14.40 -0.21 17.26
N LYS A 15 13.47 -1.14 17.08
CA LYS A 15 13.72 -2.55 17.40
C LYS A 15 14.64 -3.17 16.36
N GLU A 16 15.50 -4.07 16.82
CA GLU A 16 16.54 -4.69 16.01
C GLU A 16 15.98 -5.37 14.77
N TYR A 17 14.91 -6.17 14.92
CA TYR A 17 14.29 -6.88 13.79
C TYR A 17 13.86 -5.93 12.66
N PHE A 18 13.35 -4.74 13.02
CA PHE A 18 12.87 -3.76 12.05
C PHE A 18 14.04 -3.11 11.30
N GLN A 19 15.10 -2.76 12.03
CA GLN A 19 16.34 -2.22 11.45
C GLN A 19 17.02 -3.23 10.52
N VAL A 20 17.01 -4.51 10.86
CA VAL A 20 17.49 -5.59 10.00
C VAL A 20 16.69 -5.64 8.69
N ILE A 21 15.35 -5.61 8.75
CA ILE A 21 14.50 -5.61 7.55
C ILE A 21 14.82 -4.42 6.64
N LEU A 22 14.87 -3.20 7.18
CA LEU A 22 15.18 -2.01 6.39
C LEU A 22 16.56 -2.08 5.74
N LYS A 23 17.56 -2.61 6.47
CA LYS A 23 18.91 -2.80 5.96
C LYS A 23 18.95 -3.80 4.81
N GLU A 24 18.23 -4.91 4.92
CA GLU A 24 18.16 -5.93 3.86
C GLU A 24 17.42 -5.43 2.60
N LEU A 25 16.38 -4.62 2.77
CA LEU A 25 15.71 -3.95 1.65
C LEU A 25 16.67 -3.00 0.91
N ALA A 26 17.36 -2.12 1.65
CA ALA A 26 18.31 -1.18 1.07
C ALA A 26 19.52 -1.89 0.41
N ASN A 27 20.00 -2.98 1.00
CA ASN A 27 21.05 -3.81 0.41
C ASN A 27 20.58 -4.48 -0.89
N SER A 28 19.33 -4.97 -0.92
CA SER A 28 18.74 -5.57 -2.10
C SER A 28 18.66 -4.58 -3.26
N GLU A 29 18.21 -3.35 -3.01
CA GLU A 29 18.18 -2.27 -4.00
C GLU A 29 19.58 -1.92 -4.50
N LYS A 30 20.56 -1.76 -3.60
CA LYS A 30 21.98 -1.51 -3.96
C LYS A 30 22.59 -2.60 -4.83
N ASN A 31 22.16 -3.84 -4.64
CA ASN A 31 22.58 -5.00 -5.43
C ASN A 31 21.80 -5.14 -6.75
N GLY A 32 21.00 -4.13 -7.12
CA GLY A 32 20.26 -4.09 -8.38
C GLY A 32 18.98 -4.90 -8.41
N LYS A 33 18.49 -5.41 -7.26
CA LYS A 33 17.17 -6.04 -7.19
C LYS A 33 16.09 -4.96 -7.24
N ALA A 34 15.04 -5.22 -8.01
CA ALA A 34 13.85 -4.39 -7.97
C ALA A 34 13.08 -4.62 -6.66
N VAL A 35 12.93 -3.57 -5.85
CA VAL A 35 12.12 -3.56 -4.63
C VAL A 35 10.92 -2.64 -4.85
N PHE A 36 9.74 -3.12 -4.47
CA PHE A 36 8.49 -2.40 -4.65
C PHE A 36 7.69 -2.37 -3.34
N PRO A 37 6.90 -1.32 -3.08
CA PRO A 37 6.83 -0.05 -3.84
C PRO A 37 8.12 0.78 -3.63
N HIS A 38 8.17 2.00 -4.19
CA HIS A 38 9.29 2.91 -3.94
C HIS A 38 9.45 3.15 -2.43
N GLN A 39 10.68 3.35 -1.94
CA GLN A 39 10.96 3.48 -0.50
C GLN A 39 10.10 4.54 0.22
N MET A 40 9.78 5.65 -0.47
CA MET A 40 8.93 6.72 0.06
C MET A 40 7.46 6.29 0.25
N ASP A 41 7.02 5.26 -0.46
CA ASP A 41 5.66 4.75 -0.47
C ASP A 41 5.46 3.54 0.47
N LEU A 42 6.52 3.03 1.13
CA LEU A 42 6.41 1.86 2.02
C LEU A 42 5.40 2.04 3.15
N PHE A 43 5.30 3.26 3.68
CA PHE A 43 4.41 3.61 4.78
C PHE A 43 3.26 4.52 4.35
N ARG A 44 2.98 4.58 3.04
CA ARG A 44 1.97 5.48 2.46
C ARG A 44 0.57 5.35 3.07
N PRO A 45 0.06 4.16 3.49
CA PRO A 45 -1.27 4.08 4.10
C PRO A 45 -1.41 4.98 5.33
N PHE A 46 -0.36 5.07 6.15
CA PHE A 46 -0.35 5.81 7.40
C PHE A 46 -0.32 7.34 7.21
N GLU A 47 -0.32 7.82 5.98
CA GLU A 47 -0.48 9.25 5.66
C GLU A 47 -1.94 9.68 5.59
N TYR A 48 -2.86 8.73 5.33
CA TYR A 48 -4.24 9.05 4.99
C TYR A 48 -5.22 8.97 6.16
N PHE A 49 -4.92 8.17 7.20
CA PHE A 49 -5.87 7.94 8.30
C PHE A 49 -5.22 8.00 9.69
N GLN A 50 -6.03 8.34 10.69
CA GLN A 50 -5.69 8.23 12.10
C GLN A 50 -6.36 6.96 12.66
N VAL A 51 -5.73 6.30 13.64
CA VAL A 51 -6.29 5.08 14.26
C VAL A 51 -7.74 5.27 14.69
N LYS A 52 -8.06 6.39 15.36
CA LYS A 52 -9.41 6.69 15.88
C LYS A 52 -10.48 6.94 14.80
N ASP A 53 -10.07 7.31 13.58
CA ASP A 53 -10.98 7.66 12.49
C ASP A 53 -11.15 6.48 11.50
N THR A 54 -10.45 5.36 11.75
CA THR A 54 -10.49 4.14 10.92
C THR A 54 -11.86 3.48 11.00
N LYS A 55 -12.49 3.27 9.84
CA LYS A 55 -13.81 2.59 9.74
C LYS A 55 -13.72 1.18 9.16
N LEU A 56 -12.76 0.95 8.27
CA LEU A 56 -12.58 -0.28 7.52
C LEU A 56 -11.09 -0.55 7.34
N ILE A 57 -10.68 -1.80 7.49
CA ILE A 57 -9.32 -2.25 7.20
C ILE A 57 -9.41 -3.31 6.11
N ILE A 58 -8.77 -3.04 4.97
CA ILE A 58 -8.60 -4.01 3.87
C ILE A 58 -7.14 -4.45 3.88
N LEU A 59 -6.91 -5.73 4.19
CA LEU A 59 -5.57 -6.31 4.23
C LEU A 59 -5.20 -6.91 2.87
N GLY A 60 -4.05 -6.49 2.36
CA GLY A 60 -3.37 -7.16 1.25
C GLY A 60 -2.34 -8.17 1.77
N GLN A 61 -1.72 -8.93 0.86
CA GLN A 61 -0.58 -9.80 1.16
C GLN A 61 0.72 -9.06 0.87
N ASP A 62 1.13 -9.04 -0.40
CA ASP A 62 2.34 -8.37 -0.86
C ASP A 62 2.03 -7.24 -1.84
N PRO A 63 2.93 -6.25 -1.99
CA PRO A 63 2.85 -5.28 -3.08
C PRO A 63 2.86 -5.96 -4.45
N TYR A 64 2.29 -5.30 -5.46
CA TYR A 64 2.44 -5.76 -6.84
C TYR A 64 3.93 -5.85 -7.23
N PRO A 65 4.42 -7.00 -7.71
CA PRO A 65 5.84 -7.19 -8.00
C PRO A 65 6.26 -6.60 -9.35
N GLN A 66 5.32 -6.11 -10.15
CA GLN A 66 5.61 -5.49 -11.43
C GLN A 66 6.04 -4.03 -11.26
N ILE A 67 7.01 -3.62 -12.08
CA ILE A 67 7.54 -2.26 -12.07
C ILE A 67 6.43 -1.22 -12.25
N ASN A 68 6.46 -0.19 -11.40
CA ASN A 68 5.53 0.93 -11.41
C ASN A 68 4.04 0.55 -11.22
N ILE A 69 3.74 -0.63 -10.66
CA ILE A 69 2.35 -1.00 -10.32
C ILE A 69 2.04 -0.75 -8.84
N ALA A 70 2.89 -1.21 -7.92
CA ALA A 70 2.66 -0.99 -6.49
C ALA A 70 2.81 0.50 -6.12
N ASP A 71 1.81 1.03 -5.42
CA ASP A 71 1.78 2.44 -5.01
C ASP A 71 1.78 2.62 -3.48
N GLY A 72 2.02 1.55 -2.72
CA GLY A 72 2.03 1.55 -1.26
C GLY A 72 0.67 1.33 -0.59
N LEU A 73 -0.43 1.25 -1.34
CA LEU A 73 -1.74 0.93 -0.80
C LEU A 73 -2.20 -0.47 -1.25
N ALA A 74 -2.89 -1.20 -0.38
CA ALA A 74 -3.40 -2.53 -0.71
C ALA A 74 -4.34 -2.48 -1.93
N PHE A 75 -4.11 -3.35 -2.92
CA PHE A 75 -4.86 -3.46 -4.19
C PHE A 75 -4.84 -2.22 -5.10
N SER A 76 -4.40 -1.07 -4.62
CA SER A 76 -4.35 0.19 -5.35
C SER A 76 -3.22 0.20 -6.38
N THR A 77 -3.42 0.96 -7.45
CA THR A 77 -2.34 1.30 -8.37
C THR A 77 -2.62 2.59 -9.12
N GLY A 78 -1.57 3.37 -9.42
CA GLY A 78 -1.64 4.48 -10.37
C GLY A 78 -1.58 4.03 -11.84
N HIS A 79 -1.39 2.74 -12.10
CA HIS A 79 -1.21 2.21 -13.45
C HIS A 79 -2.52 2.20 -14.26
N ILE A 80 -2.43 2.42 -15.58
CA ILE A 80 -3.60 2.50 -16.46
C ILE A 80 -4.35 1.16 -16.59
N LYS A 81 -3.61 0.05 -16.61
CA LYS A 81 -4.20 -1.30 -16.60
C LYS A 81 -4.56 -1.71 -15.18
N THR A 82 -5.83 -2.04 -14.97
CA THR A 82 -6.35 -2.58 -13.70
C THR A 82 -5.78 -3.98 -13.43
N PRO A 83 -5.12 -4.21 -12.28
CA PRO A 83 -4.66 -5.53 -11.87
C PRO A 83 -5.81 -6.52 -11.68
N ALA A 84 -5.54 -7.82 -11.85
CA ALA A 84 -6.58 -8.86 -11.80
C ALA A 84 -7.36 -8.87 -10.46
N SER A 85 -6.67 -8.76 -9.33
CA SER A 85 -7.31 -8.71 -8.01
C SER A 85 -8.21 -7.49 -7.87
N LEU A 86 -7.76 -6.31 -8.30
CA LEU A 86 -8.56 -5.08 -8.25
C LEU A 86 -9.78 -5.17 -9.19
N LYS A 87 -9.63 -5.79 -10.36
CA LYS A 87 -10.75 -6.04 -11.28
C LYS A 87 -11.83 -6.92 -10.63
N ASN A 88 -11.44 -7.91 -9.84
CA ASN A 88 -12.38 -8.74 -9.09
C ASN A 88 -13.10 -7.94 -8.00
N ILE A 89 -12.39 -7.07 -7.27
CA ILE A 89 -12.99 -6.17 -6.27
C ILE A 89 -14.01 -5.24 -6.94
N PHE A 90 -13.63 -4.58 -8.03
CA PHE A 90 -14.54 -3.70 -8.77
C PHE A 90 -15.76 -4.43 -9.32
N ARG A 91 -15.59 -5.66 -9.80
CA ARG A 91 -16.71 -6.50 -10.26
C ARG A 91 -17.69 -6.82 -9.14
N GLU A 92 -17.21 -7.18 -7.95
CA GLU A 92 -18.10 -7.48 -6.82
C GLU A 92 -18.83 -6.21 -6.35
N ILE A 93 -18.12 -5.07 -6.27
CA ILE A 93 -18.77 -3.79 -5.94
C ILE A 93 -19.83 -3.41 -6.98
N GLN A 94 -19.59 -3.63 -8.28
CA GLN A 94 -20.58 -3.36 -9.32
C GLN A 94 -21.78 -4.30 -9.26
N LYS A 95 -21.60 -5.53 -8.80
CA LYS A 95 -22.70 -6.47 -8.62
C LYS A 95 -23.67 -6.01 -7.53
N ASP A 96 -23.13 -5.52 -6.42
CA ASP A 96 -23.94 -4.99 -5.30
C ASP A 96 -24.44 -3.57 -5.55
N PHE A 97 -23.64 -2.76 -6.27
CA PHE A 97 -23.92 -1.36 -6.59
C PHE A 97 -23.76 -1.09 -8.09
N PRO A 98 -24.74 -1.47 -8.94
CA PRO A 98 -24.60 -1.43 -10.41
C PRO A 98 -24.35 -0.07 -11.04
N LYS A 99 -24.69 1.02 -10.34
CA LYS A 99 -24.46 2.39 -10.82
C LYS A 99 -23.04 2.90 -10.52
N THR A 100 -22.21 2.12 -9.85
CA THR A 100 -20.84 2.51 -9.47
C THR A 100 -19.93 2.55 -10.68
N THR A 101 -19.19 3.65 -10.82
CA THR A 101 -18.19 3.83 -11.86
C THR A 101 -16.82 4.09 -11.23
N PHE A 102 -15.79 3.42 -11.74
CA PHE A 102 -14.42 3.59 -11.30
C PHE A 102 -13.65 4.40 -12.35
N LYS A 103 -13.18 5.59 -11.96
CA LYS A 103 -12.42 6.49 -12.84
C LYS A 103 -10.90 6.33 -12.73
N THR A 104 -10.45 5.62 -11.70
CA THR A 104 -9.04 5.42 -11.39
C THR A 104 -8.87 4.06 -10.72
N ASN A 105 -7.68 3.47 -10.86
CA ASN A 105 -7.27 2.28 -10.11
C ASN A 105 -6.64 2.64 -8.76
N SER A 106 -6.43 3.93 -8.48
CA SER A 106 -5.91 4.38 -7.19
C SER A 106 -7.03 4.42 -6.16
N LEU A 107 -6.81 3.72 -5.05
CA LEU A 107 -7.74 3.65 -3.92
C LEU A 107 -7.43 4.67 -2.82
N GLN A 108 -6.61 5.69 -3.10
CA GLN A 108 -6.23 6.74 -2.15
C GLN A 108 -7.43 7.46 -1.50
N LYS A 109 -8.60 7.47 -2.16
CA LYS A 109 -9.81 8.14 -1.67
C LYS A 109 -10.72 7.24 -0.82
N TRP A 110 -10.35 5.98 -0.64
CA TRP A 110 -11.07 5.05 0.22
C TRP A 110 -10.59 5.22 1.66
#